data_AF-A0AAE0AI12-F1
#
_entry.id   AF-A0AAE0AI12-F1
#
_cell.length_a   1.000
_cell.length_b   1.000
_cell.length_c   1.000
_cell.angle_alpha   90.00
_cell.angle_beta   90.00
_cell.angle_gamma   90.00
#
_symmetry.space_group_name_H-M   'P 1'
#
loop_
_entity.id
_entity.type
_entity.pdbx_description
1 polymer ?
#
loop_
_entity_poly.entity_id
_entity_poly.type
_entity_poly.pdbx_seq_one_letter_code
_entity_poly.pdbx_strand_id
1 'polypeptide(L)'
;MQELMRNYHKDASCPSRVVKAALDEFSLLSSRLANHARSNIFTSGVSHTINYYLCLPKNVLNIIEQKLRSFLWKGIGGDSKGAKICWYDVCLPKKEGGLGINDLSSWNKALMIRHIWILSYGTNNLWSSWIKAYHLKESNLGEAKAPCTCSWNWRKLLHLRPLVRPLIQHFIGNGSSTSLWFDNWHPDGPFLSKWSSRIVYDSGLPIHTIVSSIVHGDSWSWPATMSIDLFEIRSRMPSYNPNSNVDD
;
A
#
# COMPACT_ATOMS: atom_id res chain seq x y z
N MET A 1 -35.85 -14.93 9.25
CA MET A 1 -34.69 -14.12 8.81
C MET A 1 -34.39 -12.90 9.72
N GLN A 2 -35.37 -12.09 10.17
CA GLN A 2 -35.15 -11.12 11.26
C GLN A 2 -34.68 -11.75 12.58
N GLU A 3 -34.96 -13.04 12.76
CA GLU A 3 -34.53 -13.84 13.90
C GLU A 3 -33.07 -14.32 13.77
N LEU A 4 -32.62 -14.68 12.55
CA LEU A 4 -31.21 -14.98 12.24
C LEU A 4 -30.33 -13.73 12.37
N MET A 5 -30.83 -12.56 11.94
CA MET A 5 -30.17 -11.26 12.15
C MET A 5 -30.20 -10.81 13.63
N ARG A 6 -31.20 -11.21 14.44
CA ARG A 6 -31.19 -11.01 15.90
C ARG A 6 -30.19 -11.92 16.61
N ASN A 7 -29.96 -13.10 16.07
CA ASN A 7 -28.94 -14.03 16.54
C ASN A 7 -27.53 -13.69 16.03
N TYR A 8 -27.38 -12.72 15.11
CA TYR A 8 -26.09 -12.21 14.62
C TYR A 8 -25.17 -11.70 15.75
N HIS A 9 -25.73 -11.12 16.82
CA HIS A 9 -24.96 -10.72 18.00
C HIS A 9 -24.79 -11.83 19.04
N LYS A 10 -25.56 -12.93 18.95
CA LYS A 10 -25.50 -14.06 19.89
C LYS A 10 -24.58 -15.19 19.41
N ASP A 11 -24.48 -15.39 18.10
CA ASP A 11 -23.67 -16.43 17.45
C ASP A 11 -22.43 -15.82 16.78
N ALA A 12 -21.53 -15.23 17.57
CA ALA A 12 -20.22 -14.73 17.11
C ALA A 12 -19.25 -15.86 16.68
N SER A 13 -19.73 -17.08 16.38
CA SER A 13 -18.87 -18.27 16.32
C SER A 13 -18.23 -18.55 14.96
N CYS A 14 -18.72 -18.01 13.83
CA CYS A 14 -17.95 -18.00 12.58
C CYS A 14 -18.67 -17.20 11.46
N PRO A 15 -18.12 -16.08 10.96
CA PRO A 15 -18.71 -15.33 9.83
C PRO A 15 -18.88 -16.21 8.57
N SER A 16 -18.01 -17.20 8.40
CA SER A 16 -18.09 -18.18 7.29
C SER A 16 -19.35 -19.02 7.26
N ARG A 17 -19.90 -19.37 8.42
CA ARG A 17 -21.15 -20.12 8.51
C ARG A 17 -22.34 -19.25 8.13
N VAL A 18 -22.30 -17.96 8.48
CA VAL A 18 -23.37 -17.00 8.19
C VAL A 18 -23.41 -16.68 6.70
N VAL A 19 -22.27 -16.38 6.09
CA VAL A 19 -22.20 -16.11 4.65
C VAL A 19 -22.56 -17.36 3.85
N LYS A 20 -22.09 -18.54 4.26
CA LYS A 20 -22.45 -19.81 3.61
C LYS A 20 -23.95 -20.11 3.75
N ALA A 21 -24.52 -19.99 4.94
CA ALA A 21 -25.96 -20.16 5.16
C ALA A 21 -26.80 -19.15 4.36
N ALA A 22 -26.35 -17.89 4.25
CA ALA A 22 -27.03 -16.88 3.45
C ALA A 22 -26.90 -17.13 1.93
N LEU A 23 -25.78 -17.68 1.46
CA LEU A 23 -25.58 -18.12 0.08
C LEU A 23 -26.45 -19.35 -0.23
N ASP A 24 -26.54 -20.30 0.70
CA ASP A 24 -27.38 -21.49 0.58
C ASP A 24 -28.87 -21.12 0.60
N GLU A 25 -29.30 -20.25 1.52
CA GLU A 25 -30.68 -19.70 1.58
C GLU A 25 -31.02 -18.87 0.33
N PHE A 26 -30.06 -18.07 -0.19
CA PHE A 26 -30.23 -17.37 -1.46
C PHE A 26 -30.40 -18.35 -2.62
N SER A 27 -29.58 -19.40 -2.67
CA SER A 27 -29.67 -20.44 -3.70
C SER A 27 -31.00 -21.18 -3.65
N LEU A 28 -31.50 -21.43 -2.44
CA LEU A 28 -32.75 -22.15 -2.19
C LEU A 28 -33.98 -21.29 -2.51
N LEU A 29 -33.93 -19.97 -2.27
CA LEU A 29 -35.02 -19.03 -2.54
C LEU A 29 -35.07 -18.53 -3.99
N SER A 30 -33.93 -18.48 -4.67
CA SER A 30 -33.84 -17.91 -6.02
C SER A 30 -33.74 -18.98 -7.12
N SER A 31 -33.62 -20.26 -6.76
CA SER A 31 -33.28 -21.36 -7.66
C SER A 31 -32.03 -21.09 -8.52
N ARG A 32 -31.17 -20.16 -8.07
CA ARG A 32 -29.96 -19.70 -8.77
C ARG A 32 -28.79 -19.83 -7.81
N LEU A 33 -27.75 -20.56 -8.22
CA LEU A 33 -26.50 -20.62 -7.48
C LEU A 33 -25.85 -19.23 -7.45
N ALA A 34 -25.32 -18.83 -6.29
CA ALA A 34 -24.37 -17.73 -6.24
C ALA A 34 -23.19 -18.08 -7.17
N ASN A 35 -23.06 -17.35 -8.27
CA ASN A 35 -22.21 -17.78 -9.38
C ASN A 35 -20.73 -17.57 -9.06
N HIS A 36 -20.14 -18.54 -8.36
CA HIS A 36 -18.74 -18.53 -7.96
C HIS A 36 -17.78 -18.39 -9.16
N ALA A 37 -18.15 -18.97 -10.32
CA ALA A 37 -17.42 -18.82 -11.58
C ALA A 37 -17.41 -17.38 -12.13
N ARG A 38 -18.50 -16.62 -11.93
CA ARG A 38 -18.58 -15.21 -12.35
C ARG A 38 -17.75 -14.31 -11.45
N SER A 39 -17.59 -14.62 -10.16
CA SER A 39 -16.72 -13.87 -9.25
C SER A 39 -15.24 -13.92 -9.67
N ASN A 40 -14.77 -15.05 -10.20
CA ASN A 40 -13.38 -15.21 -10.65
C ASN A 40 -13.09 -14.45 -11.95
N ILE A 41 -13.96 -14.56 -12.96
CA ILE A 41 -13.88 -13.78 -14.22
C ILE A 41 -13.96 -12.27 -13.92
N PHE A 42 -14.76 -11.93 -12.92
CA PHE A 42 -14.93 -10.57 -12.44
C PHE A 42 -13.66 -10.03 -11.75
N THR A 43 -13.03 -10.81 -10.87
CA THR A 43 -11.77 -10.42 -10.22
C THR A 43 -10.63 -10.24 -11.21
N SER A 44 -10.53 -11.04 -12.27
CA SER A 44 -9.42 -10.92 -13.24
C SER A 44 -9.60 -9.73 -14.19
N GLY A 45 -10.80 -9.54 -14.75
CA GLY A 45 -11.07 -8.47 -15.72
C GLY A 45 -11.02 -7.07 -15.13
N VAL A 46 -11.70 -6.86 -14.00
CA VAL A 46 -11.69 -5.56 -13.31
C VAL A 46 -10.30 -5.25 -12.75
N SER A 47 -9.55 -6.28 -12.34
CA SER A 47 -8.19 -6.07 -11.89
C SER A 47 -7.29 -5.50 -12.98
N HIS A 48 -7.37 -6.04 -14.20
CA HIS A 48 -6.53 -5.58 -15.30
C HIS A 48 -6.85 -4.14 -15.70
N THR A 49 -8.13 -3.78 -15.81
CA THR A 49 -8.53 -2.42 -16.23
C THR A 49 -8.22 -1.36 -15.19
N ILE A 50 -8.43 -1.65 -13.91
CA ILE A 50 -8.16 -0.68 -12.84
C ILE A 50 -6.65 -0.51 -12.63
N ASN A 51 -5.82 -1.53 -12.85
CA ASN A 51 -4.36 -1.43 -12.79
C ASN A 51 -3.77 -0.40 -13.79
N TYR A 52 -4.48 -0.12 -14.89
CA TYR A 52 -4.06 0.94 -15.82
C TYR A 52 -4.32 2.35 -15.27
N TYR A 53 -5.29 2.52 -14.38
CA TYR A 53 -5.65 3.80 -13.81
C TYR A 53 -4.97 4.00 -12.45
N LEU A 54 -4.05 4.97 -12.40
CA LEU A 54 -3.21 5.29 -11.24
C LEU A 54 -4.00 5.56 -9.95
N CYS A 55 -5.19 6.17 -10.05
CA CYS A 55 -6.06 6.45 -8.91
C CYS A 55 -7.50 6.70 -9.37
N LEU A 56 -8.45 5.93 -8.85
CA LEU A 56 -9.87 6.14 -9.13
C LEU A 56 -10.53 7.03 -8.07
N PRO A 57 -11.35 8.02 -8.47
CA PRO A 57 -12.16 8.78 -7.53
C PRO A 57 -13.15 7.89 -6.77
N LYS A 58 -13.42 8.24 -5.50
CA LYS A 58 -14.35 7.48 -4.64
C LYS A 58 -15.73 7.29 -5.28
N ASN A 59 -16.24 8.30 -5.98
CA ASN A 59 -17.54 8.21 -6.65
C ASN A 59 -17.54 7.15 -7.75
N VAL A 60 -16.45 7.04 -8.53
CA VAL A 60 -16.29 6.03 -9.57
C VAL A 60 -16.22 4.64 -8.93
N LEU A 61 -15.44 4.48 -7.86
CA LEU A 61 -15.38 3.22 -7.10
C LEU A 61 -16.77 2.82 -6.61
N ASN A 62 -17.54 3.74 -6.04
CA ASN A 62 -18.90 3.49 -5.57
C ASN A 62 -19.85 3.06 -6.70
N ILE A 63 -19.77 3.70 -7.88
CA ILE A 63 -20.59 3.33 -9.05
C ILE A 63 -20.23 1.92 -9.53
N ILE A 64 -18.93 1.61 -9.61
CA ILE A 64 -18.47 0.27 -9.97
C ILE A 64 -19.02 -0.72 -8.94
N GLU A 65 -18.79 -0.48 -7.65
CA GLU A 65 -19.24 -1.33 -6.55
C GLU A 65 -20.75 -1.56 -6.56
N GLN A 66 -21.55 -0.53 -6.84
CA GLN A 66 -23.00 -0.66 -7.00
C GLN A 66 -23.37 -1.60 -8.14
N LYS A 67 -22.67 -1.52 -9.28
CA LYS A 67 -22.84 -2.47 -10.40
C LYS A 67 -22.39 -3.87 -10.02
N LEU A 68 -21.38 -4.01 -9.16
CA LEU A 68 -20.92 -5.33 -8.70
C LEU A 68 -21.94 -5.98 -7.79
N ARG A 69 -22.43 -5.21 -6.83
CA ARG A 69 -23.49 -5.62 -5.91
C ARG A 69 -24.74 -6.00 -6.69
N SER A 70 -25.14 -5.20 -7.68
CA SER A 70 -26.31 -5.51 -8.50
C SER A 70 -26.08 -6.77 -9.34
N PHE A 71 -24.90 -6.95 -9.93
CA PHE A 71 -24.58 -8.16 -10.69
C PHE A 71 -24.57 -9.42 -9.81
N LEU A 72 -24.01 -9.33 -8.60
CA LEU A 72 -23.92 -10.44 -7.66
C LEU A 72 -25.30 -10.87 -7.15
N TRP A 73 -26.14 -9.90 -6.76
CA TRP A 73 -27.42 -10.17 -6.11
C TRP A 73 -28.62 -10.23 -7.06
N LYS A 74 -28.67 -9.41 -8.11
CA LYS A 74 -29.83 -9.28 -9.01
C LYS A 74 -29.86 -10.30 -10.14
N GLY A 75 -28.73 -10.89 -10.52
CA GLY A 75 -28.64 -11.78 -11.67
C GLY A 75 -29.04 -11.10 -13.00
N ILE A 76 -29.13 -11.89 -14.08
CA ILE A 76 -29.61 -11.40 -15.39
C ILE A 76 -31.14 -11.45 -15.33
N GLY A 77 -31.81 -10.30 -15.29
CA GLY A 77 -33.29 -10.22 -15.28
C GLY A 77 -33.95 -9.37 -14.17
N GLY A 78 -33.19 -8.69 -13.31
CA GLY A 78 -33.67 -7.46 -12.65
C GLY A 78 -34.47 -7.55 -11.34
N ASP A 79 -35.02 -8.70 -10.94
CA ASP A 79 -36.04 -8.73 -9.86
C ASP A 79 -35.60 -9.23 -8.46
N SER A 80 -34.31 -9.13 -8.07
CA SER A 80 -33.93 -9.55 -6.71
C SER A 80 -34.21 -8.48 -5.64
N LYS A 81 -34.79 -8.91 -4.52
CA LYS A 81 -34.96 -8.15 -3.27
C LYS A 81 -33.62 -7.84 -2.58
N GLY A 82 -32.88 -6.83 -3.05
CA GLY A 82 -31.77 -6.19 -2.34
C GLY A 82 -30.57 -7.09 -1.98
N ALA A 83 -29.46 -6.48 -1.55
CA ALA A 83 -28.33 -7.21 -1.00
C ALA A 83 -28.70 -7.71 0.41
N LYS A 84 -28.61 -9.03 0.66
CA LYS A 84 -28.97 -9.65 1.94
C LYS A 84 -27.83 -9.66 2.97
N ILE A 85 -26.60 -9.36 2.54
CA ILE A 85 -25.38 -9.41 3.35
C ILE A 85 -24.64 -8.08 3.22
N CYS A 86 -24.00 -7.63 4.30
CA CYS A 86 -23.11 -6.47 4.25
C CYS A 86 -21.97 -6.72 3.25
N TRP A 87 -21.65 -5.72 2.43
CA TRP A 87 -20.57 -5.85 1.44
C TRP A 87 -19.20 -6.08 2.07
N TYR A 88 -18.97 -5.55 3.27
CA TYR A 88 -17.75 -5.80 4.02
C TYR A 88 -17.55 -7.30 4.28
N ASP A 89 -18.59 -8.00 4.74
CA ASP A 89 -18.55 -9.46 5.02
C ASP A 89 -18.34 -10.27 3.74
N VAL A 90 -18.91 -9.80 2.62
CA VAL A 90 -18.68 -10.38 1.29
C VAL A 90 -17.22 -10.26 0.86
N CYS A 91 -16.56 -9.17 1.22
CA CYS A 91 -15.17 -8.90 0.86
C CYS A 91 -14.13 -9.64 1.72
N LEU A 92 -14.54 -10.28 2.82
CA LEU A 92 -13.62 -11.03 3.66
C LEU A 92 -12.97 -12.20 2.90
N PRO A 93 -11.75 -12.62 3.29
CA PRO A 93 -11.13 -13.82 2.76
C PRO A 93 -12.04 -15.05 2.93
N LYS A 94 -11.97 -16.00 2.01
CA LYS A 94 -12.75 -17.26 2.10
C LYS A 94 -12.51 -18.02 3.40
N LYS A 95 -11.30 -17.91 3.97
CA LYS A 95 -10.92 -18.51 5.26
C LYS A 95 -11.69 -17.90 6.43
N GLU A 96 -12.00 -16.61 6.36
CA GLU A 96 -12.74 -15.86 7.38
C GLU A 96 -14.25 -15.87 7.12
N GLY A 97 -14.65 -16.32 5.92
CA GLY A 97 -16.04 -16.55 5.58
C GLY A 97 -16.64 -15.70 4.48
N GLY A 98 -15.89 -14.75 3.93
CA GLY A 98 -16.37 -13.97 2.80
C GLY A 98 -16.24 -14.72 1.48
N LEU A 99 -16.62 -14.04 0.40
CA LEU A 99 -16.51 -14.55 -0.98
C LEU A 99 -15.09 -14.38 -1.55
N GLY A 100 -14.18 -13.68 -0.84
CA GLY A 100 -12.84 -13.37 -1.32
C GLY A 100 -12.81 -12.32 -2.44
N ILE A 101 -13.83 -11.46 -2.50
CA ILE A 101 -13.86 -10.32 -3.42
C ILE A 101 -13.10 -9.16 -2.77
N ASN A 102 -12.08 -8.63 -3.42
CA ASN A 102 -11.34 -7.49 -2.86
C ASN A 102 -12.24 -6.26 -2.74
N ASP A 103 -12.22 -5.62 -1.57
CA ASP A 103 -12.80 -4.29 -1.40
C ASP A 103 -12.10 -3.31 -2.36
N LEU A 104 -12.88 -2.68 -3.24
CA LEU A 104 -12.39 -1.77 -4.27
C LEU A 104 -11.63 -0.57 -3.67
N SER A 105 -12.03 -0.10 -2.49
CA SER A 105 -11.35 1.01 -1.82
C SER A 105 -9.95 0.62 -1.38
N SER A 106 -9.84 -0.52 -0.71
CA SER A 106 -8.57 -1.11 -0.28
C SER A 106 -7.68 -1.48 -1.48
N TRP A 107 -8.29 -1.99 -2.54
CA TRP A 107 -7.58 -2.37 -3.77
C TRP A 107 -7.02 -1.16 -4.51
N ASN A 108 -7.78 -0.07 -4.63
CA ASN A 108 -7.30 1.20 -5.20
C ASN A 108 -6.14 1.80 -4.38
N LYS A 109 -6.19 1.73 -3.05
CA LYS A 109 -5.06 2.13 -2.19
C LYS A 109 -3.83 1.25 -2.44
N ALA A 110 -4.00 -0.07 -2.50
CA ALA A 110 -2.90 -1.00 -2.74
C ALA A 110 -2.22 -0.77 -4.09
N LEU A 111 -3.00 -0.49 -5.14
CA LEU A 111 -2.46 -0.12 -6.46
C LEU A 111 -1.64 1.17 -6.41
N MET A 112 -2.14 2.19 -5.71
CA MET A 112 -1.37 3.43 -5.53
C MET A 112 -0.04 3.18 -4.79
N ILE A 113 -0.04 2.32 -3.77
CA ILE A 113 1.19 1.91 -3.05
C ILE A 113 2.14 1.17 -4.00
N ARG A 114 1.64 0.26 -4.83
CA ARG A 114 2.44 -0.42 -5.87
C ARG A 114 3.05 0.59 -6.86
N HIS A 115 2.31 1.62 -7.26
CA HIS A 115 2.85 2.66 -8.13
C HIS A 115 3.95 3.50 -7.45
N ILE A 116 3.80 3.80 -6.16
CA ILE A 116 4.85 4.44 -5.35
C ILE A 116 6.09 3.54 -5.33
N TRP A 117 5.92 2.24 -5.09
CA TRP A 117 7.01 1.27 -5.12
C TRP A 117 7.71 1.24 -6.48
N ILE A 118 6.97 1.17 -7.58
CA ILE A 118 7.53 1.18 -8.94
C ILE A 118 8.30 2.47 -9.21
N LEU A 119 7.80 3.60 -8.71
CA LEU A 119 8.45 4.90 -8.90
C LEU A 119 9.77 5.01 -8.13
N SER A 120 9.84 4.43 -6.93
CA SER A 120 11.03 4.43 -6.09
C SER A 120 12.05 3.35 -6.47
N TYR A 121 11.62 2.09 -6.64
CA TYR A 121 12.49 0.90 -6.76
C TYR A 121 12.21 0.06 -8.00
N GLY A 122 11.17 0.40 -8.76
CA GLY A 122 10.82 -0.37 -9.94
C GLY A 122 11.76 -0.13 -11.11
N THR A 123 11.76 -1.08 -12.04
CA THR A 123 12.38 -0.89 -13.37
C THR A 123 11.75 0.33 -14.06
N ASN A 124 12.59 1.12 -14.74
CA ASN A 124 12.18 2.32 -15.46
C ASN A 124 11.23 1.94 -16.61
N ASN A 125 9.93 1.93 -16.33
CA ASN A 125 8.90 1.92 -17.35
C ASN A 125 8.61 3.36 -17.81
N LEU A 126 7.99 3.49 -18.98
CA LEU A 126 7.71 4.79 -19.60
C LEU A 126 6.98 5.76 -18.65
N TRP A 127 6.01 5.26 -17.89
CA TRP A 127 5.26 6.05 -16.92
C TRP A 127 6.15 6.54 -15.77
N SER A 128 6.96 5.66 -15.17
CA SER A 128 7.89 6.05 -14.10
C SER A 128 8.95 7.03 -14.58
N SER A 129 9.47 6.84 -15.80
CA SER A 129 10.45 7.76 -16.40
C SER A 129 9.83 9.13 -16.68
N TRP A 130 8.59 9.16 -17.19
CA TRP A 130 7.87 10.41 -17.43
C TRP A 130 7.56 11.15 -16.12
N ILE A 131 7.10 10.44 -15.07
CA ILE A 131 6.90 11.06 -13.74
C ILE A 131 8.22 11.56 -13.16
N LYS A 132 9.29 10.78 -13.25
CA LYS A 132 10.61 11.20 -12.79
C LYS A 132 11.05 12.49 -13.49
N ALA A 133 10.95 12.55 -14.82
CA ALA A 133 11.35 13.72 -15.59
C ALA A 133 10.46 14.96 -15.36
N TYR A 134 9.13 14.78 -15.30
CA TYR A 134 8.19 15.91 -15.28
C TYR A 134 7.81 16.38 -13.88
N HIS A 135 7.60 15.44 -12.95
CA HIS A 135 7.10 15.74 -11.60
C HIS A 135 8.21 15.77 -10.54
N LEU A 136 9.17 14.85 -10.59
CA LEU A 136 10.24 14.75 -9.60
C LEU A 136 11.46 15.60 -9.99
N LYS A 137 11.74 15.72 -11.29
CA LYS A 137 12.94 16.33 -11.88
C LYS A 137 14.21 15.68 -11.30
N GLU A 138 14.74 16.28 -10.24
CA GLU A 138 15.95 15.84 -9.51
C GLU A 138 15.68 15.50 -8.04
N SER A 139 14.44 15.66 -7.58
CA SER A 139 14.06 15.39 -6.20
C SER A 139 13.69 13.93 -5.99
N ASN A 140 14.09 13.37 -4.85
CA ASN A 140 13.62 12.06 -4.41
C ASN A 140 12.11 12.08 -4.17
N LEU A 141 11.43 10.94 -4.36
CA LEU A 141 10.00 10.83 -4.03
C LEU A 141 9.73 11.19 -2.56
N GLY A 142 10.72 10.95 -1.70
CA GLY A 142 10.74 11.39 -0.30
C GLY A 142 10.69 12.92 -0.11
N GLU A 143 11.22 13.70 -1.02
CA GLU A 143 11.37 15.14 -0.83
C GLU A 143 10.40 15.95 -1.67
N ALA A 144 9.82 15.33 -2.70
CA ALA A 144 8.85 15.93 -3.59
C ALA A 144 7.72 16.62 -2.80
N LYS A 145 7.67 17.96 -2.90
CA LYS A 145 6.55 18.77 -2.42
C LYS A 145 5.45 18.72 -3.46
N ALA A 146 4.19 18.71 -3.05
CA ALA A 146 3.06 18.80 -3.97
C ALA A 146 2.83 20.28 -4.36
N PRO A 147 3.10 20.72 -5.60
CA PRO A 147 2.75 22.07 -6.03
C PRO A 147 1.23 22.26 -5.99
N CYS A 148 0.74 23.47 -5.73
CA CYS A 148 -0.70 23.76 -5.75
C CYS A 148 -1.35 23.43 -7.12
N THR A 149 -0.58 23.47 -8.20
CA THR A 149 -1.00 23.19 -9.58
C THR A 149 -0.91 21.71 -9.98
N CYS A 150 -0.46 20.81 -9.10
CA CYS A 150 -0.35 19.40 -9.49
C CYS A 150 -1.71 18.72 -9.69
N SER A 151 -1.69 17.66 -10.50
CA SER A 151 -2.86 16.83 -10.72
C SER A 151 -3.36 16.22 -9.41
N TRP A 152 -4.67 16.05 -9.31
CA TRP A 152 -5.30 15.43 -8.13
C TRP A 152 -4.71 14.06 -7.81
N ASN A 153 -4.40 13.27 -8.85
CA ASN A 153 -3.76 11.95 -8.72
C ASN A 153 -2.37 12.05 -8.08
N TRP A 154 -1.54 12.98 -8.53
CA TRP A 154 -0.19 13.19 -7.99
C TRP A 154 -0.25 13.60 -6.51
N ARG A 155 -1.16 14.53 -6.18
CA ARG A 155 -1.37 14.95 -4.79
C ARG A 155 -1.80 13.79 -3.90
N LYS A 156 -2.73 12.95 -4.37
CA LYS A 156 -3.17 11.75 -3.64
C LYS A 156 -2.05 10.73 -3.45
N LEU A 157 -1.22 10.54 -4.48
CA LEU A 157 -0.05 9.66 -4.41
C LEU A 157 0.95 10.16 -3.35
N LEU A 158 1.28 11.46 -3.35
CA LEU A 158 2.16 12.05 -2.34
C LEU A 158 1.60 11.95 -0.91
N HIS A 159 0.27 12.05 -0.73
CA HIS A 159 -0.37 11.88 0.58
C HIS A 159 -0.29 10.44 1.11
N LEU A 160 -0.12 9.43 0.25
CA LEU A 160 0.06 8.05 0.69
C LEU A 160 1.51 7.73 1.08
N ARG A 161 2.47 8.58 0.69
CA ARG A 161 3.90 8.38 0.99
C ARG A 161 4.20 8.10 2.47
N PRO A 162 3.62 8.81 3.46
CA PRO A 162 3.90 8.53 4.87
C PRO A 162 3.45 7.13 5.33
N LEU A 163 2.43 6.55 4.69
CA LEU A 163 1.97 5.19 4.98
C LEU A 163 2.90 4.13 4.38
N VAL A 164 3.51 4.44 3.23
CA VAL A 164 4.36 3.50 2.50
C VAL A 164 5.77 3.47 3.08
N ARG A 165 6.34 4.64 3.41
CA ARG A 165 7.72 4.75 3.94
C ARG A 165 8.11 3.74 5.03
N PRO A 166 7.32 3.55 6.12
CA PRO A 166 7.70 2.61 7.17
C PRO A 166 7.65 1.15 6.71
N LEU A 167 6.91 0.84 5.64
CA LEU A 167 6.80 -0.50 5.07
C LEU A 167 7.99 -0.86 4.17
N ILE A 168 8.80 0.13 3.79
CA ILE A 168 9.97 -0.05 2.93
C ILE A 168 11.20 0.01 3.82
N GLN A 169 11.95 -1.09 3.92
CA GLN A 169 13.26 -1.13 4.56
C GLN A 169 14.31 -1.32 3.48
N HIS A 170 15.39 -0.55 3.54
CA HIS A 170 16.52 -0.68 2.62
C HIS A 170 17.60 -1.53 3.27
N PHE A 171 18.05 -2.52 2.55
CA PHE A 171 19.28 -3.23 2.89
C PHE A 171 20.43 -2.49 2.22
N ILE A 172 21.44 -2.14 3.00
CA ILE A 172 22.55 -1.31 2.53
C ILE A 172 23.53 -2.24 1.82
N GLY A 173 23.65 -2.12 0.50
CA GLY A 173 24.73 -2.69 -0.30
C GLY A 173 25.83 -1.65 -0.48
N ASN A 174 25.84 -0.95 -1.62
CA ASN A 174 26.88 0.05 -1.93
C ASN A 174 26.57 1.46 -1.37
N GLY A 175 25.32 1.72 -0.95
CA GLY A 175 24.89 2.98 -0.33
C GLY A 175 24.86 4.19 -1.27
N SER A 176 24.99 3.99 -2.58
CA SER A 176 25.13 5.07 -3.58
C SER A 176 23.78 5.65 -4.02
N SER A 177 22.71 4.86 -3.94
CA SER A 177 21.34 5.27 -4.24
C SER A 177 20.53 5.61 -2.98
N THR A 178 21.06 5.31 -1.79
CA THR A 178 20.36 5.48 -0.51
C THR A 178 20.74 6.80 0.15
N SER A 179 19.75 7.63 0.46
CA SER A 179 19.92 8.85 1.23
C SER A 179 20.13 8.56 2.72
N LEU A 180 21.12 9.22 3.31
CA LEU A 180 21.47 9.03 4.71
C LEU A 180 20.32 9.39 5.66
N TRP A 181 19.61 10.48 5.38
CA TRP A 181 18.68 11.11 6.32
C TRP A 181 17.22 10.73 6.11
N PHE A 182 16.84 10.47 4.86
CA PHE A 182 15.44 10.33 4.45
C PHE A 182 15.00 8.87 4.30
N ASP A 183 15.92 7.97 3.97
CA ASP A 183 15.60 6.59 3.68
C ASP A 183 15.62 5.71 4.93
N ASN A 184 14.79 4.68 4.89
CA ASN A 184 14.57 3.75 5.99
C ASN A 184 15.55 2.58 5.89
N TRP A 185 16.82 2.81 6.19
CA TRP A 185 17.88 1.79 6.15
C TRP A 185 18.37 1.38 7.55
N HIS A 186 18.10 2.19 8.56
CA HIS A 186 18.46 1.91 9.96
C HIS A 186 17.31 1.16 10.67
N PRO A 187 17.60 0.22 11.61
CA PRO A 187 16.56 -0.56 12.31
C PRO A 187 15.52 0.30 13.04
N ASP A 188 15.93 1.49 13.49
CA ASP A 188 15.05 2.43 14.19
C ASP A 188 14.22 3.35 13.26
N GLY A 189 14.30 3.16 11.94
CA GLY A 189 13.61 4.01 10.98
C GLY A 189 14.49 5.08 10.31
N PRO A 190 13.90 5.94 9.46
CA PRO A 190 14.59 7.09 8.87
C PRO A 190 15.07 8.06 9.95
N PHE A 191 16.29 8.57 9.81
CA PHE A 191 16.88 9.43 10.83
C PHE A 191 16.04 10.66 11.12
N LEU A 192 15.57 11.39 10.11
CA LEU A 192 14.75 12.59 10.29
C LEU A 192 13.38 12.34 10.93
N SER A 193 12.91 11.09 10.96
CA SER A 193 11.64 10.75 11.61
C SER A 193 11.80 10.55 13.11
N LYS A 194 12.96 10.04 13.55
CA LYS A 194 13.23 9.70 14.95
C LYS A 194 14.06 10.78 15.64
N TRP A 195 15.10 11.25 14.97
CA TRP A 195 15.95 12.34 15.41
C TRP A 195 15.60 13.59 14.60
N SER A 196 15.32 14.70 15.27
CA SER A 196 14.92 15.96 14.62
C SER A 196 16.00 16.40 13.61
N SER A 197 15.66 17.34 12.72
CA SER A 197 16.61 17.99 11.80
C SER A 197 17.89 18.55 12.45
N ARG A 198 17.96 18.66 13.79
CA ARG A 198 19.16 18.96 14.58
C ARG A 198 20.31 18.01 14.27
N ILE A 199 20.04 16.73 14.06
CA ILE A 199 21.08 15.74 13.78
C ILE A 199 21.90 16.07 12.51
N VAL A 200 21.26 16.68 11.52
CA VAL A 200 21.91 17.11 10.28
C VAL A 200 22.93 18.20 10.59
N TYR A 201 22.56 19.18 11.43
CA TYR A 201 23.46 20.23 11.86
C TYR A 201 24.60 19.69 12.74
N ASP A 202 24.28 18.82 13.70
CA ASP A 202 25.25 18.25 14.63
C ASP A 202 26.29 17.37 13.89
N SER A 203 25.84 16.61 12.88
CA SER A 203 26.75 15.78 12.08
C SER A 203 27.70 16.59 11.18
N GLY A 204 27.38 17.86 10.88
CA GLY A 204 28.15 18.66 9.92
C GLY A 204 28.06 18.17 8.48
N LEU A 205 27.16 17.23 8.19
CA LEU A 205 26.95 16.66 6.86
C LEU A 205 25.78 17.37 6.15
N PRO A 206 25.83 17.50 4.81
CA PRO A 206 24.73 18.08 4.06
C PRO A 206 23.45 17.23 4.16
N ILE A 207 22.29 17.89 4.03
CA ILE A 207 20.97 17.23 4.07
C ILE A 207 20.76 16.20 2.95
N HIS A 208 21.55 16.27 1.88
CA HIS A 208 21.48 15.36 0.73
C HIS A 208 22.65 14.36 0.71
N THR A 209 23.29 14.10 1.85
CA THR A 209 24.33 13.06 1.97
C THR A 209 23.76 11.68 1.65
N ILE A 210 24.54 10.91 0.89
CA ILE A 210 24.29 9.49 0.60
C ILE A 210 25.03 8.60 1.59
N VAL A 211 24.51 7.39 1.81
CA VAL A 211 25.09 6.43 2.76
C VAL A 211 26.52 6.06 2.38
N SER A 212 26.84 5.95 1.09
CA SER A 212 28.20 5.64 0.63
C SER A 212 29.25 6.67 1.03
N SER A 213 28.85 7.92 1.34
CA SER A 213 29.78 8.95 1.80
C SER A 213 30.28 8.74 3.23
N ILE A 214 29.55 7.96 4.03
CA ILE A 214 29.90 7.65 5.44
C ILE A 214 30.42 6.22 5.62
N VAL A 215 30.64 5.51 4.52
CA VAL A 215 31.13 4.14 4.49
C VAL A 215 32.54 4.15 3.91
N HIS A 216 33.51 3.65 4.68
CA HIS A 216 34.88 3.46 4.23
C HIS A 216 35.31 2.01 4.50
N GLY A 217 35.41 1.21 3.43
CA GLY A 217 35.66 -0.22 3.54
C GLY A 217 34.52 -0.93 4.26
N ASP A 218 34.84 -1.69 5.31
CA ASP A 218 33.87 -2.43 6.13
C ASP A 218 33.39 -1.64 7.37
N SER A 219 33.65 -0.33 7.43
CA SER A 219 33.40 0.47 8.64
C SER A 219 32.65 1.78 8.38
N TRP A 220 31.78 2.12 9.32
CA TRP A 220 31.05 3.39 9.37
C TRP A 220 31.96 4.53 9.85
N SER A 221 32.23 5.50 8.99
CA SER A 221 33.02 6.70 9.29
C SER A 221 32.11 7.89 9.55
N TRP A 222 31.64 8.01 10.80
CA TRP A 222 30.87 9.16 11.25
C TRP A 222 31.78 10.33 11.68
N PRO A 223 31.38 11.59 11.41
CA PRO A 223 32.04 12.76 11.95
C PRO A 223 32.15 12.69 13.47
N ALA A 224 33.30 13.12 14.01
CA ALA A 224 33.57 13.12 15.43
C ALA A 224 32.81 14.28 16.12
N THR A 225 31.51 14.08 16.34
CA THR A 225 30.65 15.05 17.03
C THR A 225 30.28 14.53 18.43
N MET A 226 30.23 15.44 19.42
CA MET A 226 29.80 15.19 20.80
C MET A 226 28.27 15.12 21.01
N SER A 227 27.48 14.93 19.95
CA SER A 227 26.02 14.87 20.06
C SER A 227 25.58 13.51 20.62
N ILE A 228 24.71 13.54 21.63
CA ILE A 228 24.16 12.34 22.27
C ILE A 228 23.37 11.51 21.25
N ASP A 229 22.63 12.17 20.35
CA ASP A 229 21.83 11.54 19.30
C ASP A 229 22.71 10.75 18.32
N LEU A 230 23.86 11.30 17.93
CA LEU A 230 24.82 10.63 17.05
C LEU A 230 25.53 9.46 17.74
N PHE A 231 25.79 9.59 19.04
CA PHE A 231 26.31 8.47 19.83
C PHE A 231 25.30 7.32 19.90
N GLU A 232 24.01 7.62 20.12
CA GLU A 232 22.95 6.62 20.13
C GLU A 232 22.86 5.89 18.79
N ILE A 233 22.89 6.63 17.68
CA ILE A 233 22.86 6.04 16.32
C ILE A 233 24.07 5.14 16.09
N ARG A 234 25.27 5.60 16.42
CA ARG A 234 26.49 4.80 16.26
C ARG A 234 26.42 3.48 17.06
N SER A 235 25.81 3.50 18.23
CA SER A 235 25.68 2.31 19.09
C SER A 235 24.73 1.25 18.52
N ARG A 236 23.82 1.63 17.62
CA ARG A 236 22.79 0.74 17.04
C ARG A 236 22.98 0.47 15.55
N MET A 237 24.16 0.78 15.03
CA MET A 237 24.46 0.55 13.62
C MET A 237 24.39 -0.93 13.24
N PRO A 238 23.72 -1.27 12.14
CA PRO A 238 23.77 -2.64 11.61
C PRO A 238 25.19 -2.98 11.13
N SER A 239 25.53 -4.27 11.21
CA SER A 239 26.76 -4.79 10.61
C SER A 239 26.74 -4.56 9.10
N TYR A 240 27.70 -3.79 8.60
CA TYR A 240 27.85 -3.50 7.18
C TYR A 240 28.64 -4.61 6.49
N ASN A 241 28.12 -5.15 5.38
CA ASN A 241 28.83 -6.13 4.55
C ASN A 241 28.75 -5.70 3.08
N PRO A 242 29.78 -5.02 2.55
CA PRO A 242 29.77 -4.48 1.18
C PRO A 242 29.76 -5.56 0.09
N ASN A 243 30.05 -6.83 0.42
CA ASN A 243 30.18 -7.93 -0.53
C ASN A 243 28.90 -8.71 -0.80
N SER A 244 27.76 -8.30 -0.24
CA SER A 244 26.48 -8.85 -0.70
C SER A 244 26.21 -8.30 -2.10
N ASN A 245 26.13 -9.17 -3.12
CA ASN A 245 25.68 -8.87 -4.50
C ASN A 245 24.19 -8.42 -4.56
N VAL A 246 23.75 -7.62 -3.60
CA VAL A 246 22.41 -7.09 -3.47
C VAL A 246 22.51 -5.65 -3.93
N ASP A 247 22.01 -5.38 -5.13
CA ASP A 247 21.77 -4.02 -5.58
C ASP A 247 20.77 -3.34 -4.62
N ASP A 248 21.08 -2.12 -4.20
CA ASP A 248 20.29 -1.26 -3.29
C ASP A 248 18.83 -1.06 -3.75
#